data_AF-A0A2V5W1Y7-F1
#
_entry.id   AF-A0A2V5W1Y7-F1
#
_cell.length_a   1.000
_cell.length_b   1.000
_cell.length_c   1.000
_cell.angle_alpha   90.00
_cell.angle_beta   90.00
_cell.angle_gamma   90.00
#
_symmetry.space_group_name_H-M   'P 1'
#
loop_
_entity.id
_entity.type
_entity.pdbx_description
1 polymer ?
#
loop_
_entity_poly.entity_id
_entity_poly.type
_entity_poly.pdbx_seq_one_letter_code
_entity_poly.pdbx_strand_id
1 'polypeptide(L)'
;MPTALEEFCTQKGIMIPPPQSGYALIDTGASATSMDESVLQQLSILPIDRVPCSSTTTTDKAFVYPTRISMPTLNLKDFSLARVIGCKLKWKTTDGKEIIMLVGRDILQYMVMIYNGRNSSLTLAF
;
A
#
# COMPACT_ATOMS: atom_id res chain seq x y z
N MET A 1 3.09 7.88 -5.99
CA MET A 1 2.83 9.25 -5.49
C MET A 1 1.49 9.76 -6.04
N PRO A 2 0.71 10.57 -5.29
CA PRO A 2 -0.53 11.19 -5.79
C PRO A 2 -0.28 12.12 -6.98
N THR A 3 -1.21 12.14 -7.93
CA THR A 3 -1.14 12.97 -9.14
C THR A 3 -0.93 14.45 -8.83
N ALA A 4 -1.69 15.00 -7.87
CA ALA A 4 -1.57 16.42 -7.50
C ALA A 4 -0.17 16.80 -6.97
N LEU A 5 0.49 15.88 -6.25
CA LEU A 5 1.85 16.11 -5.76
C LEU A 5 2.88 16.01 -6.90
N GLU A 6 2.65 15.10 -7.85
CA GLU A 6 3.46 14.97 -9.08
C GLU A 6 3.41 16.23 -9.94
N GLU A 7 2.21 16.77 -10.16
CA GLU A 7 1.99 18.02 -10.88
C GLU A 7 2.65 19.20 -10.18
N PHE A 8 2.52 19.30 -8.85
CA PHE A 8 3.18 20.34 -8.08
C PHE A 8 4.71 20.28 -8.22
N CYS A 9 5.31 19.09 -8.07
CA CYS A 9 6.75 18.92 -8.22
C CYS A 9 7.22 19.30 -9.63
N THR A 10 6.49 18.86 -10.65
CA THR A 10 6.76 19.19 -12.06
C THR A 10 6.71 20.71 -12.29
N GLN A 11 5.67 21.39 -11.80
CA GLN A 11 5.51 22.84 -11.94
C GLN A 11 6.60 23.64 -11.22
N LYS A 12 7.10 23.13 -10.08
CA LYS A 12 8.13 23.78 -9.28
C LYS A 12 9.56 23.38 -9.67
N GLY A 13 9.74 22.50 -10.65
CA GLY A 13 11.04 21.95 -11.01
C GLY A 13 11.69 21.13 -9.88
N ILE A 14 10.87 20.59 -8.97
CA ILE A 14 11.32 19.72 -7.88
C ILE A 14 11.48 18.31 -8.46
N MET A 15 12.60 17.66 -8.17
CA MET A 15 12.84 16.28 -8.57
C MET A 15 11.75 15.37 -7.99
N ILE A 16 11.07 14.62 -8.86
CA ILE A 16 10.10 13.60 -8.45
C ILE A 16 10.87 12.37 -7.96
N PRO A 17 10.65 11.91 -6.71
CA PRO A 17 11.28 10.68 -6.23
C PRO A 17 10.86 9.48 -7.10
N PRO A 18 11.79 8.53 -7.38
CA PRO A 18 11.45 7.35 -8.15
C PRO A 18 10.43 6.47 -7.41
N PRO A 19 9.58 5.71 -8.13
CA PRO A 19 8.66 4.76 -7.52
C PRO A 19 9.39 3.75 -6.63
N GLN A 20 8.82 3.44 -5.46
CA GLN A 20 9.33 2.42 -4.56
C GLN A 20 8.65 1.08 -4.84
N SER A 21 9.45 0.00 -4.84
CA SER A 21 8.99 -1.35 -5.16
C SER A 21 9.18 -2.29 -3.97
N GLY A 22 8.24 -3.21 -3.80
CA GLY A 22 8.29 -4.23 -2.75
C GLY A 22 7.08 -5.17 -2.85
N TYR A 23 6.97 -6.10 -1.91
CA TYR A 23 5.87 -7.05 -1.87
C TYR A 23 4.67 -6.46 -1.13
N ALA A 24 3.49 -6.88 -1.57
CA ALA A 24 2.24 -6.62 -0.89
C ALA A 24 1.70 -7.94 -0.32
N LEU A 25 1.32 -7.94 0.95
CA LEU A 25 0.63 -9.07 1.59
C LEU A 25 -0.87 -8.93 1.37
N ILE A 26 -1.53 -9.99 0.92
CA ILE A 26 -2.99 -10.05 0.86
C ILE A 26 -3.51 -10.31 2.28
N ASP A 27 -4.25 -9.36 2.86
CA ASP A 27 -4.74 -9.42 4.23
C ASP A 27 -6.25 -9.22 4.28
N THR A 28 -7.00 -10.33 4.26
CA THR A 28 -8.45 -10.30 4.40
C THR A 28 -8.93 -9.87 5.79
N GLY A 29 -8.06 -9.90 6.80
CA GLY A 29 -8.34 -9.43 8.16
C GLY A 29 -8.35 -7.91 8.26
N ALA A 30 -7.53 -7.23 7.47
CA ALA A 30 -7.45 -5.77 7.41
C ALA A 30 -8.68 -5.16 6.71
N SER A 31 -9.36 -4.23 7.40
CA SER A 31 -10.47 -3.46 6.80
C SER A 31 -9.98 -2.42 5.78
N ALA A 32 -8.74 -1.96 5.91
CA ALA A 32 -8.15 -0.94 5.08
C ALA A 32 -6.73 -1.32 4.67
N THR A 33 -6.34 -0.87 3.49
CA THR A 33 -5.01 -1.04 2.93
C THR A 33 -4.00 -0.17 3.67
N SER A 34 -2.84 -0.76 3.96
CA SER A 34 -1.78 -0.11 4.73
C SER A 34 -0.44 -0.19 4.01
N MET A 35 0.44 0.77 4.25
CA MET A 35 1.77 0.84 3.64
C MET A 35 2.81 1.20 4.70
N ASP A 36 4.04 0.74 4.51
CA ASP A 36 5.13 1.08 5.40
C ASP A 36 5.41 2.60 5.36
N GLU A 37 5.44 3.23 6.53
CA GLU A 37 5.66 4.68 6.64
C GLU A 37 7.00 5.13 6.05
N SER A 38 8.04 4.29 6.09
CA SER A 38 9.35 4.67 5.54
C SER A 38 9.31 4.81 4.03
N VAL A 39 8.50 4.00 3.33
CA VAL A 39 8.30 4.10 1.87
C VAL A 39 7.58 5.41 1.52
N LEU A 40 6.58 5.78 2.31
CA LEU A 40 5.84 7.03 2.12
C LEU A 40 6.73 8.26 2.35
N GLN A 41 7.60 8.19 3.36
CA GLN A 41 8.59 9.23 3.66
C GLN A 41 9.65 9.36 2.55
N GLN A 42 10.15 8.25 1.99
CA GLN A 42 11.08 8.27 0.86
C GLN A 42 10.47 8.94 -0.38
N LEU A 43 9.17 8.78 -0.58
CA LEU A 43 8.41 9.43 -1.65
C LEU A 43 8.02 10.89 -1.32
N SER A 44 8.43 11.42 -0.16
CA SER A 44 8.09 12.76 0.32
C SER A 44 6.58 13.01 0.37
N ILE A 45 5.78 11.98 0.62
CA ILE A 45 4.32 12.09 0.70
C ILE A 45 3.94 12.54 2.11
N LEU A 46 3.22 13.65 2.20
CA LEU A 46 2.72 14.17 3.47
C LEU A 46 1.41 13.46 3.88
N PRO A 47 1.21 13.21 5.18
CA PRO A 47 -0.06 12.70 5.66
C PRO A 47 -1.15 13.76 5.55
N ILE A 48 -2.38 13.33 5.24
CA ILE A 48 -3.55 14.21 5.11
C ILE A 48 -4.52 14.09 6.28
N ASP A 49 -4.42 13.02 7.06
CA ASP A 49 -5.37 12.71 8.14
C ASP A 49 -4.72 11.76 9.17
N ARG A 50 -5.39 11.54 10.30
CA ARG A 50 -5.03 10.55 11.33
C ARG A 50 -6.27 9.78 11.79
N VAL A 51 -6.22 8.46 11.75
CA VAL A 51 -7.34 7.60 12.17
C VAL A 51 -6.99 6.71 13.34
N PRO A 52 -7.96 6.36 14.19
CA PRO A 52 -7.78 5.29 15.16
C PRO A 52 -7.35 3.99 14.47
N CYS A 53 -6.32 3.33 14.99
CA CYS A 53 -5.84 2.07 14.44
C CYS A 53 -5.77 1.03 15.55
N SER A 54 -6.50 -0.07 15.40
CA SER A 54 -6.56 -1.18 16.36
C SER A 54 -5.46 -2.23 16.13
N SER A 55 -4.48 -1.98 15.25
CA SER A 55 -3.39 -2.92 15.02
C SER A 55 -2.56 -3.09 16.30
N THR A 56 -2.15 -4.33 16.57
CA THR A 56 -1.62 -4.86 17.84
C THR A 56 -0.31 -4.23 18.36
N THR A 57 0.20 -3.19 17.73
CA THR A 57 1.47 -2.55 18.09
C THR A 57 1.36 -1.02 18.09
N THR A 58 0.98 -0.49 19.25
CA THR A 58 1.54 0.73 19.86
C THR A 58 1.32 2.11 19.23
N THR A 59 0.17 2.38 18.59
CA THR A 59 -0.25 3.79 18.40
C THR A 59 -1.77 3.93 18.28
N ASP A 60 -2.40 4.70 19.17
CA ASP A 60 -3.86 4.94 19.18
C ASP A 60 -4.36 5.60 17.89
N LYS A 61 -3.47 6.23 17.12
CA LYS A 61 -3.77 6.85 15.83
C LYS A 61 -2.65 6.59 14.82
N ALA A 62 -3.03 6.20 13.62
CA ALA A 62 -2.14 6.05 12.48
C ALA A 62 -2.35 7.18 11.48
N PHE A 63 -1.29 7.58 10.77
CA PHE A 63 -1.38 8.57 9.71
C PHE A 63 -2.07 7.97 8.47
N VAL A 64 -2.73 8.84 7.70
CA VAL A 64 -3.35 8.48 6.43
C VAL A 64 -2.72 9.29 5.31
N TYR A 65 -2.44 8.61 4.20
CA TYR A 65 -1.76 9.18 3.05
C TYR A 65 -2.58 8.91 1.78
N PRO A 66 -2.70 9.90 0.88
CA PRO A 66 -3.11 9.63 -0.48
C PRO A 66 -1.92 8.99 -1.20
N THR A 67 -2.16 7.96 -2.00
CA THR A 67 -1.10 7.30 -2.77
C THR A 67 -1.61 6.80 -4.11
N ARG A 68 -0.69 6.40 -4.96
CA ARG A 68 -0.96 5.71 -6.22
C ARG A 68 -0.07 4.49 -6.27
N ILE A 69 -0.65 3.35 -6.59
CA ILE A 69 0.02 2.05 -6.60
C ILE A 69 -0.12 1.38 -7.97
N SER A 70 0.82 0.50 -8.27
CA SER A 70 0.76 -0.40 -9.42
C SER A 70 1.11 -1.81 -8.95
N MET A 71 0.30 -2.79 -9.31
CA MET A 71 0.52 -4.21 -9.05
C MET A 71 0.57 -4.95 -10.39
N PRO A 72 1.77 -5.12 -10.99
CA PRO A 72 1.92 -5.73 -12.30
C PRO A 72 1.33 -7.13 -12.40
N THR A 73 1.42 -7.92 -11.32
CA THR A 73 0.88 -9.29 -11.24
C THR A 73 -0.64 -9.35 -11.31
N LEU A 74 -1.34 -8.27 -10.95
CA LEU A 74 -2.80 -8.15 -11.04
C LEU A 74 -3.22 -7.31 -12.25
N ASN A 75 -2.27 -6.91 -13.11
CA ASN A 75 -2.48 -5.93 -14.19
C ASN A 75 -3.15 -4.62 -13.69
N LEU A 76 -2.96 -4.28 -12.42
CA LEU A 76 -3.47 -3.06 -11.82
C LEU A 76 -2.42 -1.97 -12.01
N LYS A 77 -2.73 -0.96 -12.82
CA LYS A 77 -1.82 0.16 -13.10
C LYS A 77 -2.40 1.45 -12.55
N ASP A 78 -1.56 2.23 -11.91
CA ASP A 78 -1.84 3.62 -11.53
C ASP A 78 -3.12 3.79 -10.69
N PHE A 79 -3.40 2.78 -9.85
CA PHE A 79 -4.58 2.78 -9.00
C PHE A 79 -4.43 3.79 -7.88
N SER A 80 -5.28 4.81 -7.90
CA SER A 80 -5.27 5.91 -6.94
C SER A 80 -6.02 5.52 -5.68
N LEU A 81 -5.31 5.53 -4.55
CA LEU A 81 -5.86 5.29 -3.22
C LEU A 81 -5.94 6.61 -2.48
N ALA A 82 -7.16 7.08 -2.23
CA ALA A 82 -7.39 8.31 -1.46
C ALA A 82 -6.92 8.18 0.00
N ARG A 83 -6.95 6.95 0.54
CA ARG A 83 -6.62 6.65 1.93
C ARG A 83 -5.81 5.37 2.01
N VAL A 84 -4.55 5.50 2.40
CA VAL A 84 -3.69 4.39 2.82
C VAL A 84 -3.20 4.67 4.22
N ILE A 85 -3.32 3.68 5.10
CA ILE A 85 -2.89 3.81 6.49
C ILE A 85 -1.38 3.58 6.57
N GLY A 86 -0.66 4.54 7.14
CA GLY A 86 0.75 4.37 7.47
C GLY A 86 0.90 3.38 8.62
N CYS A 87 1.78 2.39 8.45
CA CYS A 87 2.12 1.43 9.49
C CYS A 87 3.62 1.12 9.47
N LYS A 88 4.09 0.39 10.49
CA LYS A 88 5.47 -0.08 10.57
C LYS A 88 5.54 -1.54 10.16
N LEU A 89 5.76 -1.80 8.88
CA LEU A 89 5.95 -3.15 8.34
C LEU A 89 7.44 -3.48 8.37
N LYS A 90 7.83 -4.33 9.31
CA LYS A 90 9.20 -4.86 9.39
C LYS A 90 9.24 -6.34 9.02
N TRP A 91 8.60 -6.70 7.91
CA TRP A 91 8.49 -8.09 7.47
C TRP A 91 9.23 -8.30 6.16
N LYS A 92 9.83 -9.49 6.05
CA LYS A 92 10.52 -9.95 4.84
C LYS A 92 9.95 -11.30 4.44
N THR A 93 9.86 -11.53 3.14
CA THR A 93 9.57 -12.84 2.56
C THR A 93 10.73 -13.81 2.85
N THR A 94 10.51 -15.11 2.63
CA THR A 94 11.53 -16.15 2.86
C THR A 94 12.79 -15.95 2.00
N ASP A 95 12.65 -15.34 0.82
CA ASP A 95 13.76 -14.94 -0.06
C ASP A 95 14.32 -13.53 0.26
N GLY A 96 13.97 -12.97 1.43
CA GLY A 96 14.58 -11.76 1.99
C GLY A 96 14.05 -10.44 1.43
N LYS A 97 12.99 -10.46 0.60
CA LYS A 97 12.41 -9.26 -0.02
C LYS A 97 11.43 -8.58 0.92
N GLU A 98 11.41 -7.26 0.88
CA GLU A 98 10.63 -6.45 1.83
C GLU A 98 9.14 -6.44 1.48
N ILE A 99 8.31 -6.58 2.52
CA ILE A 99 6.87 -6.37 2.42
C ILE A 99 6.60 -4.92 2.81
N ILE A 100 6.19 -4.13 1.84
CA ILE A 100 5.97 -2.68 2.01
C ILE A 100 4.50 -2.31 2.11
N MET A 101 3.60 -3.27 1.89
CA MET A 101 2.16 -3.00 1.79
C MET A 101 1.32 -4.18 2.29
N LEU A 102 0.19 -3.88 2.91
CA LEU A 102 -0.91 -4.80 3.18
C LEU A 102 -2.10 -4.42 2.30
N VAL A 103 -2.61 -5.35 1.50
CA VAL A 103 -3.81 -5.17 0.69
C VAL A 103 -5.02 -5.61 1.51
N GLY A 104 -5.80 -4.63 1.95
CA GLY A 104 -6.98 -4.84 2.78
C GLY A 104 -8.26 -5.00 1.99
N ARG A 105 -9.38 -5.17 2.71
CA ARG A 105 -10.71 -5.34 2.11
C ARG A 105 -11.22 -4.14 1.30
N ASP A 106 -10.70 -2.95 1.53
CA ASP A 106 -11.00 -1.76 0.71
C ASP A 106 -10.61 -1.93 -0.77
N ILE A 107 -9.54 -2.68 -1.06
CA ILE A 107 -9.18 -3.11 -2.41
C ILE A 107 -9.79 -4.49 -2.72
N LEU A 108 -9.66 -5.45 -1.80
CA LEU A 108 -10.08 -6.84 -2.05
C LEU A 108 -11.59 -7.01 -2.25
N GLN A 109 -12.42 -6.08 -1.79
CA GLN A 109 -13.88 -6.12 -2.04
C GLN A 109 -14.24 -6.09 -3.54
N TYR A 110 -13.32 -5.62 -4.40
CA TYR A 110 -13.51 -5.62 -5.85
C TYR A 110 -12.99 -6.90 -6.51
N MET A 111 -12.56 -7.90 -5.73
CA MET A 111 -11.92 -9.09 -6.25
C MET A 111 -12.59 -10.37 -5.72
N VAL A 112 -12.57 -11.41 -6.55
CA VAL A 112 -12.82 -12.78 -6.11
C VAL A 112 -11.48 -13.43 -5.78
N MET A 113 -11.33 -13.86 -4.53
CA MET A 113 -10.16 -14.61 -4.07
C MET A 113 -10.46 -16.10 -4.04
N ILE A 114 -9.67 -16.89 -4.78
CA ILE A 114 -9.76 -18.35 -4.80
C ILE A 114 -8.47 -18.91 -4.21
N TYR A 115 -8.59 -19.58 -3.07
CA TYR A 115 -7.50 -20.37 -2.49
C TYR A 115 -7.63 -21.82 -2.93
N ASN A 116 -6.66 -22.30 -3.70
CA ASN A 116 -6.57 -23.70 -4.11
C ASN A 116 -5.47 -24.40 -3.30
N GLY A 117 -5.90 -25.06 -2.22
CA GLY A 117 -5.00 -25.77 -1.31
C GLY A 117 -4.29 -26.99 -1.93
N ARG A 118 -4.86 -27.61 -2.98
CA ARG A 118 -4.21 -28.75 -3.66
C ARG A 118 -2.98 -28.29 -4.45
N ASN A 119 -3.08 -27.12 -5.09
CA ASN A 119 -2.02 -26.56 -5.91
C ASN A 119 -1.16 -25.53 -5.15
N SER A 120 -1.42 -25.33 -3.86
CA SER A 120 -0.79 -24.28 -3.04
C SER A 120 -0.79 -22.91 -3.72
N SER A 121 -1.92 -22.55 -4.34
CA SER A 121 -2.03 -21.34 -5.16
C SER A 121 -3.17 -20.44 -4.70
N LEU A 122 -2.94 -19.14 -4.83
CA LEU A 122 -3.93 -18.09 -4.61
C LEU A 122 -4.20 -17.42 -5.95
N THR A 123 -5.47 -17.29 -6.33
CA THR A 123 -5.89 -16.52 -7.51
C THR A 123 -6.74 -15.34 -7.06
N LEU A 124 -6.47 -14.17 -7.63
CA LEU A 124 -7.32 -12.98 -7.54
C LEU A 124 -7.86 -12.67 -8.93
N ALA A 125 -9.18 -12.50 -9.03
CA ALA A 125 -9.87 -12.08 -10.24
C ALA A 125 -10.66 -10.81 -9.96
N PHE A 126 -10.72 -9.88 -10.92
CA PHE A 126 -11.48 -8.62 -10.83
C PHE A 126 -12.45 -8.50 -12.00
#